data_AF-A0A7V9ERR5-F1
#
_entry.id   AF-A0A7V9ERR5-F1
#
_cell.length_a   1.000
_cell.length_b   1.000
_cell.length_c   1.000
_cell.angle_alpha   90.00
_cell.angle_beta   90.00
_cell.angle_gamma   90.00
#
_symmetry.space_group_name_H-M   'P 1'
#
loop_
_entity.id
_entity.type
_entity.pdbx_description
1 polymer ?
#
loop_
_entity_poly.entity_id
_entity_poly.type
_entity_poly.pdbx_seq_one_letter_code
_entity_poly.pdbx_strand_id
1 'polypeptide(L)'
;MKIALDAMGGDFGPPHLVGGAVLALREYPQIDQLFLVGDTPQIEAELKKNKCNDRRLEIVHSTQVVEMSDGAVQSVRRKKDSSVSRAVDLVKKGDAAAIVSAGHTGAAVAATTIKLRTLPGIDRPGIAAIIPSETNIFVLIDAGANSDARPEHLLQYGIMGSVYSRHVLGYNNPSIGLMSIGGEDVKGTDLTKEVFKMLKRSSLNFRGNVEGHDLFAHPVEVVVCDGFVGNVILKTCESVGDAIFKWLKHELTKNKLRMAGAFLAQEAFKAIKKRVNYEEYGGSPLLGVNGICIIAHGASTPLAIKNALRVAAESIEQQVNPHIIEEVSRYNETQAPLETAVR
;
A
#
# COMPACT_ATOMS: atom_id res chain seq x y z
N MET A 1 -12.19 15.69 3.23
CA MET A 1 -12.23 14.23 2.99
C MET A 1 -12.65 13.48 4.25
N LYS A 2 -13.38 12.36 4.11
CA LYS A 2 -13.82 11.52 5.23
C LYS A 2 -13.09 10.17 5.21
N ILE A 3 -12.42 9.81 6.30
CA ILE A 3 -11.56 8.62 6.36
C ILE A 3 -11.91 7.79 7.59
N ALA A 4 -11.95 6.46 7.45
CA ALA A 4 -12.07 5.53 8.57
C ALA A 4 -10.71 4.92 8.92
N LEU A 5 -10.33 4.96 10.18
CA LEU A 5 -9.15 4.28 10.72
C LEU A 5 -9.62 3.11 11.58
N ASP A 6 -9.19 1.90 11.24
CA ASP A 6 -9.22 0.76 12.16
C ASP A 6 -8.27 1.07 13.32
N ALA A 7 -8.85 1.47 14.46
CA ALA A 7 -8.13 1.97 15.63
C ALA A 7 -7.75 0.86 16.62
N MET A 8 -7.89 -0.41 16.23
CA MET A 8 -7.52 -1.57 17.05
C MET A 8 -6.42 -2.43 16.43
N GLY A 9 -6.36 -2.50 15.09
CA GLY A 9 -5.45 -3.40 14.38
C GLY A 9 -3.98 -2.97 14.41
N GLY A 10 -3.07 -3.92 14.63
CA GLY A 10 -1.61 -3.73 14.58
C GLY A 10 -0.94 -4.16 15.88
N ASP A 11 0.39 -4.27 15.85
CA ASP A 11 1.19 -4.87 16.94
C ASP A 11 1.13 -4.03 18.23
N PHE A 12 0.93 -2.71 18.08
CA PHE A 12 0.87 -1.75 19.19
C PHE A 12 -0.54 -1.25 19.50
N GLY A 13 -1.53 -1.58 18.66
CA GLY A 13 -2.94 -1.25 18.88
C GLY A 13 -3.27 0.25 19.04
N PRO A 14 -4.32 0.57 19.83
CA PRO A 14 -4.87 1.93 19.94
C PRO A 14 -3.87 3.05 20.25
N PRO A 15 -2.86 2.90 21.14
CA PRO A 15 -1.91 3.97 21.44
C PRO A 15 -1.23 4.56 20.19
N HIS A 16 -0.82 3.71 19.26
CA HIS A 16 -0.12 4.16 18.04
C HIS A 16 -1.09 4.70 16.99
N LEU A 17 -2.22 4.02 16.82
CA LEU A 17 -3.24 4.36 15.85
C LEU A 17 -3.89 5.71 16.19
N VAL A 18 -4.31 5.89 17.44
CA VAL A 18 -4.89 7.15 17.94
C VAL A 18 -3.83 8.26 17.95
N GLY A 19 -2.60 7.96 18.36
CA GLY A 19 -1.49 8.91 18.27
C GLY A 19 -1.28 9.44 16.85
N GLY A 20 -1.27 8.55 15.86
CA GLY A 20 -1.14 8.92 14.45
C GLY A 20 -2.34 9.68 13.89
N ALA A 21 -3.56 9.33 14.31
CA ALA A 21 -4.77 10.07 13.99
C ALA A 21 -4.70 11.53 14.49
N VAL A 22 -4.25 11.73 15.73
CA VAL A 22 -4.07 13.07 16.32
C VAL A 22 -3.02 13.87 15.57
N LEU A 23 -1.90 13.25 15.18
CA LEU A 23 -0.88 13.90 14.36
C LEU A 23 -1.45 14.28 12.98
N ALA A 24 -2.22 13.40 12.35
CA ALA A 24 -2.77 13.63 11.02
C ALA A 24 -3.73 14.81 11.02
N LEU A 25 -4.62 14.89 12.01
CA LEU A 25 -5.55 16.01 12.13
C LEU A 25 -4.85 17.35 12.34
N ARG A 26 -3.71 17.37 13.03
CA ARG A 26 -2.92 18.61 13.20
C ARG A 26 -2.26 19.09 11.90
N GLU A 27 -1.87 18.16 11.04
CA GLU A 27 -1.07 18.46 9.85
C GLU A 27 -1.90 18.56 8.56
N TYR A 28 -3.01 17.83 8.48
CA TYR A 28 -3.81 17.66 7.27
C TYR A 28 -5.22 18.25 7.45
N PRO A 29 -5.38 19.58 7.19
CA PRO A 29 -6.68 20.24 7.30
C PRO A 29 -7.71 19.74 6.28
N GLN A 30 -7.27 19.10 5.19
CA GLN A 30 -8.15 18.51 4.18
C GLN A 30 -8.90 17.26 4.66
N ILE A 31 -8.55 16.69 5.82
CA ILE A 31 -9.35 15.65 6.48
C ILE A 31 -10.46 16.36 7.26
N ASP A 32 -11.70 16.24 6.78
CA ASP A 32 -12.90 16.88 7.35
C ASP A 32 -13.50 16.04 8.49
N GLN A 33 -13.38 14.72 8.37
CA GLN A 33 -13.92 13.77 9.34
C GLN A 33 -13.02 12.53 9.40
N LEU A 34 -12.64 12.12 10.60
CA LEU A 34 -11.85 10.93 10.86
C LEU A 34 -12.59 10.02 11.82
N PHE A 35 -13.04 8.87 11.32
CA PHE A 35 -13.71 7.85 12.13
C PHE A 35 -12.66 6.94 12.77
N LEU A 36 -12.64 6.87 14.10
CA LEU A 36 -11.84 5.90 14.85
C LEU A 36 -12.72 4.71 15.18
N VAL A 37 -12.47 3.58 14.53
CA VAL A 37 -13.31 2.39 14.64
C VAL A 37 -12.66 1.38 15.58
N GLY A 38 -13.34 1.07 16.69
CA GLY A 38 -12.74 0.21 17.72
C GLY A 38 -13.49 0.20 19.04
N ASP A 39 -12.82 -0.31 20.07
CA ASP A 39 -13.30 -0.29 21.45
C ASP A 39 -13.29 1.16 21.98
N THR A 40 -14.49 1.69 22.27
CA THR A 40 -14.67 3.10 22.65
C THR A 40 -13.91 3.47 23.92
N PRO A 41 -13.98 2.70 25.03
CA PRO A 41 -13.20 3.00 26.23
C PRO A 41 -11.69 3.11 25.98
N GLN A 42 -11.12 2.21 25.18
CA GLN A 42 -9.69 2.25 24.83
C GLN A 42 -9.34 3.47 23.98
N ILE A 43 -10.15 3.80 22.96
CA ILE A 43 -9.91 4.96 22.11
C ILE A 43 -10.00 6.27 22.91
N GLU A 44 -11.02 6.41 23.76
CA GLU A 44 -11.21 7.61 24.60
C GLU A 44 -10.04 7.79 25.59
N ALA A 45 -9.53 6.70 26.16
CA ALA A 45 -8.36 6.75 27.05
C ALA A 45 -7.12 7.29 26.32
N GLU A 46 -6.88 6.84 25.09
CA GLU A 46 -5.75 7.32 24.27
C GLU A 46 -5.94 8.76 23.79
N LEU A 47 -7.16 9.16 23.41
CA LEU A 47 -7.46 10.56 23.07
C LEU A 47 -7.20 11.50 24.25
N LYS A 48 -7.60 11.09 25.47
CA LYS A 48 -7.33 11.85 26.69
C LYS A 48 -5.84 11.97 26.98
N LYS A 49 -5.06 10.90 26.81
CA LYS A 49 -3.59 10.93 26.95
C LYS A 49 -2.94 11.89 25.96
N ASN A 50 -3.43 11.90 24.72
CA ASN A 50 -2.97 12.79 23.65
C ASN A 50 -3.54 14.23 23.75
N LYS A 51 -4.41 14.51 24.74
CA LYS A 51 -5.10 15.78 24.93
C LYS A 51 -5.81 16.26 23.66
N CYS A 52 -6.45 15.35 22.93
CA CYS A 52 -7.15 15.66 21.69
C CYS A 52 -8.67 15.66 21.90
N ASN A 53 -9.31 16.75 21.47
CA ASN A 53 -10.75 16.95 21.45
C ASN A 53 -11.21 17.53 20.10
N ASP A 54 -10.52 17.16 19.02
CA ASP A 54 -10.80 17.67 17.68
C ASP A 54 -12.23 17.29 17.25
N ARG A 55 -13.01 18.28 16.80
CA ARG A 55 -14.42 18.10 16.41
C ARG A 55 -14.60 17.22 15.18
N ARG A 56 -13.53 16.98 14.42
CA ARG A 56 -13.53 16.12 13.24
C ARG A 56 -13.44 14.64 13.59
N LEU A 57 -13.17 14.30 14.85
CA LEU A 57 -13.13 12.91 15.31
C LEU A 57 -14.52 12.37 15.61
N GLU A 58 -14.78 11.16 15.14
CA GLU A 58 -15.95 10.39 15.51
C GLU A 58 -15.53 8.98 15.90
N ILE A 59 -15.97 8.49 17.07
CA ILE A 59 -15.67 7.13 17.51
C ILE A 59 -16.81 6.21 17.07
N VAL A 60 -16.49 5.16 16.33
CA VAL A 60 -17.45 4.13 15.93
C VAL A 60 -17.13 2.86 16.70
N HIS A 61 -17.99 2.51 17.65
CA HIS A 61 -17.78 1.36 18.51
C HIS A 61 -17.78 0.04 17.72
N SER A 62 -16.86 -0.86 18.04
CA SER A 62 -16.85 -2.25 17.57
C SER A 62 -16.57 -3.20 18.75
N THR A 63 -17.25 -4.35 18.80
CA THR A 63 -17.08 -5.33 19.91
C THR A 63 -16.01 -6.39 19.65
N GLN A 64 -15.46 -6.46 18.43
CA GLN A 64 -14.50 -7.50 18.05
C GLN A 64 -13.24 -6.89 17.41
N VAL A 65 -12.15 -7.66 17.42
CA VAL A 65 -10.89 -7.34 16.74
C VAL A 65 -10.41 -8.59 16.01
N VAL A 66 -9.86 -8.44 14.80
CA VAL A 66 -9.18 -9.54 14.10
C VAL A 66 -7.73 -9.52 14.55
N GLU A 67 -7.30 -10.62 15.18
CA GLU A 67 -5.96 -10.73 15.75
C GLU A 67 -4.92 -11.03 14.67
N MET A 68 -3.64 -10.74 14.92
CA MET A 68 -2.57 -11.01 13.96
C MET A 68 -2.33 -12.52 13.71
N SER A 69 -2.75 -13.38 14.63
CA SER A 69 -2.65 -14.84 14.53
C SER A 69 -3.89 -15.51 13.89
N ASP A 70 -4.92 -14.73 13.57
CA ASP A 70 -6.16 -15.23 13.01
C ASP A 70 -6.01 -15.65 11.53
N GLY A 71 -6.85 -16.58 11.08
CA GLY A 71 -6.98 -16.88 9.65
C GLY A 71 -7.72 -15.76 8.89
N ALA A 72 -7.04 -15.08 7.96
CA ALA A 72 -7.52 -13.93 7.19
C ALA A 72 -9.02 -13.96 6.80
N VAL A 73 -9.40 -14.81 5.83
CA VAL A 73 -10.77 -14.83 5.27
C VAL A 73 -11.81 -15.35 6.27
N GLN A 74 -11.42 -16.32 7.10
CA GLN A 74 -12.32 -16.94 8.07
C GLN A 74 -12.73 -15.95 9.16
N SER A 75 -11.77 -15.15 9.64
CA SER A 75 -12.02 -14.18 10.70
C SER A 75 -12.89 -13.03 10.24
N VAL A 76 -12.73 -12.54 9.02
CA VAL A 76 -13.65 -11.52 8.46
C VAL A 76 -15.08 -12.03 8.37
N ARG A 77 -15.29 -13.31 8.02
CA ARG A 77 -16.65 -13.90 7.93
C ARG A 77 -17.30 -14.12 9.30
N ARG A 78 -16.50 -14.47 10.32
CA ARG A 78 -16.98 -14.76 11.68
C ARG A 78 -17.11 -13.50 12.53
N LYS A 79 -16.10 -12.62 12.51
CA LYS A 79 -16.01 -11.40 13.30
C LYS A 79 -16.60 -10.21 12.55
N LYS A 80 -17.91 -10.27 12.27
CA LYS A 80 -18.61 -9.24 11.47
C LYS A 80 -18.62 -7.86 12.13
N ASP A 81 -18.52 -7.82 13.46
CA ASP A 81 -18.44 -6.58 14.25
C ASP A 81 -17.00 -6.25 14.63
N SER A 82 -16.01 -6.72 13.84
CA SER A 82 -14.61 -6.33 14.02
C SER A 82 -14.37 -4.89 13.61
N SER A 83 -13.41 -4.22 14.26
CA SER A 83 -12.98 -2.86 13.92
C SER A 83 -12.73 -2.67 12.42
N VAL A 84 -11.93 -3.55 11.81
CA VAL A 84 -11.67 -3.55 10.35
C VAL A 84 -12.95 -3.75 9.54
N SER A 85 -13.83 -4.66 9.94
CA SER A 85 -15.08 -4.93 9.22
C SER A 85 -16.05 -3.74 9.27
N ARG A 86 -16.15 -3.07 10.41
CA ARG A 86 -16.99 -1.87 10.58
C ARG A 86 -16.41 -0.67 9.85
N ALA A 87 -15.09 -0.51 9.85
CA ALA A 87 -14.43 0.55 9.09
C ALA A 87 -14.70 0.42 7.59
N VAL A 88 -14.69 -0.82 7.07
CA VAL A 88 -15.09 -1.08 5.66
C VAL A 88 -16.58 -0.80 5.44
N ASP A 89 -17.45 -1.07 6.42
CA ASP A 89 -18.88 -0.76 6.29
C ASP A 89 -19.15 0.74 6.18
N LEU A 90 -18.36 1.59 6.84
CA LEU A 90 -18.46 3.06 6.67
C LEU A 90 -18.17 3.47 5.22
N VAL A 91 -17.14 2.87 4.61
CA VAL A 91 -16.83 3.11 3.18
C VAL A 91 -17.96 2.59 2.28
N LYS A 92 -18.46 1.39 2.56
CA LYS A 92 -19.55 0.78 1.80
C LYS A 92 -20.84 1.60 1.82
N LYS A 93 -21.15 2.23 2.95
CA LYS A 93 -22.34 3.08 3.13
C LYS A 93 -22.18 4.48 2.56
N GLY A 94 -20.97 4.89 2.20
CA GLY A 94 -20.65 6.24 1.75
C GLY A 94 -20.41 7.24 2.90
N ASP A 95 -20.31 6.76 4.15
CA ASP A 95 -20.00 7.60 5.31
C ASP A 95 -18.52 8.04 5.30
N ALA A 96 -17.63 7.18 4.79
CA ALA A 96 -16.21 7.44 4.55
C ALA A 96 -15.83 7.15 3.09
N ALA A 97 -14.77 7.79 2.60
CA ALA A 97 -14.24 7.57 1.25
C ALA A 97 -13.05 6.60 1.23
N ALA A 98 -12.34 6.46 2.36
CA ALA A 98 -11.18 5.59 2.50
C ALA A 98 -11.16 4.88 3.85
N ILE A 99 -10.51 3.72 3.88
CA ILE A 99 -10.12 2.99 5.10
C ILE A 99 -8.60 2.91 5.21
N VAL A 100 -8.08 3.12 6.42
CA VAL A 100 -6.70 2.81 6.82
C VAL A 100 -6.72 1.73 7.89
N SER A 101 -5.89 0.70 7.76
CA SER A 101 -5.69 -0.32 8.80
C SER A 101 -4.22 -0.74 8.87
N ALA A 102 -3.70 -0.86 10.09
CA ALA A 102 -2.42 -1.51 10.38
C ALA A 102 -2.62 -2.93 10.93
N GLY A 103 -3.84 -3.46 10.91
CA GLY A 103 -4.15 -4.80 11.37
C GLY A 103 -3.68 -5.89 10.43
N HIS A 104 -4.22 -7.09 10.61
CA HIS A 104 -3.86 -8.24 9.79
C HIS A 104 -4.11 -7.95 8.30
N THR A 105 -3.04 -7.84 7.50
CA THR A 105 -3.08 -7.51 6.05
C THR A 105 -4.10 -8.33 5.28
N GLY A 106 -4.04 -9.65 5.38
CA GLY A 106 -5.00 -10.54 4.71
C GLY A 106 -6.47 -10.33 5.13
N ALA A 107 -6.73 -9.92 6.38
CA ALA A 107 -8.08 -9.60 6.84
C ALA A 107 -8.56 -8.25 6.28
N ALA A 108 -7.68 -7.25 6.18
CA ALA A 108 -8.00 -5.98 5.53
C ALA A 108 -8.31 -6.17 4.03
N VAL A 109 -7.47 -6.93 3.31
CA VAL A 109 -7.69 -7.31 1.91
C VAL A 109 -9.00 -8.09 1.75
N ALA A 110 -9.25 -9.08 2.61
CA ALA A 110 -10.47 -9.88 2.55
C ALA A 110 -11.73 -9.06 2.86
N ALA A 111 -11.70 -8.22 3.90
CA ALA A 111 -12.83 -7.39 4.30
C ALA A 111 -13.23 -6.40 3.19
N THR A 112 -12.25 -5.70 2.62
CA THR A 112 -12.49 -4.75 1.53
C THR A 112 -12.96 -5.46 0.26
N THR A 113 -12.28 -6.52 -0.15
CA THR A 113 -12.67 -7.27 -1.37
C THR A 113 -14.07 -7.87 -1.25
N ILE A 114 -14.43 -8.45 -0.10
CA ILE A 114 -15.74 -9.08 0.09
C ILE A 114 -16.85 -8.03 0.17
N LYS A 115 -16.64 -6.95 0.92
CA LYS A 115 -17.70 -5.97 1.22
C LYS A 115 -17.86 -4.90 0.15
N LEU A 116 -16.75 -4.39 -0.39
CA LEU A 116 -16.72 -3.32 -1.40
C LEU A 116 -16.77 -3.87 -2.83
N ARG A 117 -16.25 -5.09 -3.05
CA ARG A 117 -15.98 -5.67 -4.38
C ARG A 117 -14.84 -4.95 -5.10
N THR A 118 -14.42 -5.50 -6.23
CA THR A 118 -13.43 -4.89 -7.12
C THR A 118 -14.07 -3.85 -8.02
N LEU A 119 -13.25 -2.97 -8.59
CA LEU A 119 -13.67 -2.04 -9.64
C LEU A 119 -14.12 -2.80 -10.89
N PRO A 120 -15.03 -2.24 -11.71
CA PRO A 120 -15.37 -2.81 -13.01
C PRO A 120 -14.13 -3.09 -13.85
N GLY A 121 -14.04 -4.30 -14.40
CA GLY A 121 -12.90 -4.74 -15.21
C GLY A 121 -11.66 -5.20 -14.42
N ILE A 122 -11.68 -5.13 -13.08
CA ILE A 122 -10.62 -5.66 -12.21
C ILE A 122 -11.06 -6.98 -11.58
N ASP A 123 -10.25 -8.02 -11.73
CA ASP A 123 -10.50 -9.36 -11.19
C ASP A 123 -10.08 -9.47 -9.73
N ARG A 124 -8.90 -8.91 -9.42
CA ARG A 124 -8.24 -8.99 -8.12
C ARG A 124 -7.61 -7.64 -7.77
N PRO A 125 -7.76 -7.16 -6.53
CA PRO A 125 -7.02 -5.98 -6.11
C PRO A 125 -5.55 -6.34 -5.82
N GLY A 126 -4.63 -5.38 -5.91
CA GLY A 126 -3.21 -5.59 -5.66
C GLY A 126 -2.65 -4.60 -4.63
N ILE A 127 -1.76 -5.04 -3.74
CA ILE A 127 -1.05 -4.13 -2.82
C ILE A 127 0.05 -3.44 -3.62
N ALA A 128 -0.02 -2.11 -3.70
CA ALA A 128 0.99 -1.27 -4.33
C ALA A 128 1.97 -0.77 -3.26
N ALA A 129 3.13 -1.40 -3.15
CA ALA A 129 4.19 -0.95 -2.25
C ALA A 129 5.04 0.13 -2.92
N ILE A 130 5.25 1.24 -2.23
CA ILE A 130 6.01 2.39 -2.72
C ILE A 130 7.44 2.27 -2.20
N ILE A 131 8.40 2.02 -3.09
CA ILE A 131 9.78 1.74 -2.73
C ILE A 131 10.70 2.79 -3.36
N PRO A 132 11.55 3.46 -2.58
CA PRO A 132 12.52 4.40 -3.10
C PRO A 132 13.74 3.67 -3.70
N SER A 133 14.23 4.18 -4.82
CA SER A 133 15.54 3.86 -5.37
C SER A 133 16.49 5.05 -5.17
N GLU A 134 17.70 4.99 -5.75
CA GLU A 134 18.64 6.12 -5.79
C GLU A 134 18.16 7.27 -6.69
N THR A 135 17.41 6.99 -7.75
CA THR A 135 17.07 7.96 -8.80
C THR A 135 15.59 8.25 -8.94
N ASN A 136 14.71 7.34 -8.48
CA ASN A 136 13.27 7.49 -8.55
C ASN A 136 12.56 6.85 -7.33
N ILE A 137 11.23 6.86 -7.35
CA ILE A 137 10.38 6.05 -6.47
C ILE A 137 9.56 5.16 -7.39
N PHE A 138 9.50 3.87 -7.10
CA PHE A 138 8.78 2.90 -7.92
C PHE A 138 7.67 2.19 -7.16
N VAL A 139 6.66 1.74 -7.90
CA VAL A 139 5.54 0.95 -7.39
C VAL A 139 5.82 -0.52 -7.62
N LEU A 140 5.90 -1.32 -6.56
CA LEU A 140 5.91 -2.79 -6.63
C LEU A 140 4.48 -3.32 -6.43
N ILE A 141 3.94 -4.04 -7.42
CA ILE A 141 2.58 -4.58 -7.38
C ILE A 141 2.52 -5.97 -8.06
N ASP A 142 1.94 -7.01 -7.48
CA ASP A 142 1.30 -7.11 -6.16
C ASP A 142 2.31 -7.39 -5.04
N ALA A 143 2.24 -6.64 -3.94
CA ALA A 143 3.10 -6.83 -2.76
C ALA A 143 2.50 -7.76 -1.69
N GLY A 144 1.46 -8.54 -2.02
CA GLY A 144 1.01 -9.64 -1.17
C GLY A 144 -0.51 -9.71 -0.92
N ALA A 145 -1.34 -9.06 -1.74
CA ALA A 145 -2.80 -9.28 -1.66
C ALA A 145 -3.18 -10.69 -2.11
N ASN A 146 -2.52 -11.23 -3.13
CA ASN A 146 -2.87 -12.51 -3.74
C ASN A 146 -1.61 -13.37 -3.94
N SER A 147 -1.53 -14.50 -3.22
CA SER A 147 -0.43 -15.46 -3.36
C SER A 147 -0.39 -16.15 -4.72
N ASP A 148 -1.56 -16.37 -5.32
CA ASP A 148 -1.70 -17.02 -6.62
C ASP A 148 -2.33 -16.06 -7.62
N ALA A 149 -1.70 -15.90 -8.78
CA ALA A 149 -2.13 -14.96 -9.81
C ALA A 149 -2.19 -15.63 -11.19
N ARG A 150 -3.15 -15.18 -12.00
CA ARG A 150 -3.26 -15.52 -13.43
C ARG A 150 -2.63 -14.41 -14.28
N PRO A 151 -2.29 -14.67 -15.55
CA PRO A 151 -1.68 -13.65 -16.42
C PRO A 151 -2.49 -12.35 -16.51
N GLU A 152 -3.83 -12.45 -16.54
CA GLU A 152 -4.71 -11.28 -16.62
C GLU A 152 -4.59 -10.39 -15.38
N HIS A 153 -4.31 -10.97 -14.20
CA HIS A 153 -4.14 -10.22 -12.97
C HIS A 153 -2.89 -9.34 -13.03
N LEU A 154 -1.76 -9.87 -13.51
CA LEU A 154 -0.52 -9.12 -13.61
C LEU A 154 -0.62 -8.00 -14.66
N LEU A 155 -1.31 -8.24 -15.77
CA LEU A 155 -1.63 -7.17 -16.71
C LEU A 155 -2.43 -6.04 -16.03
N GLN A 156 -3.50 -6.39 -15.31
CA GLN A 156 -4.29 -5.42 -14.54
C GLN A 156 -3.44 -4.68 -13.50
N TYR A 157 -2.49 -5.35 -12.85
CA TYR A 157 -1.54 -4.72 -11.95
C TYR A 157 -0.62 -3.72 -12.66
N GLY A 158 -0.18 -4.02 -13.88
CA GLY A 158 0.53 -3.06 -14.73
C GLY A 158 -0.29 -1.80 -15.02
N ILE A 159 -1.57 -1.95 -15.36
CA ILE A 159 -2.50 -0.82 -15.58
C ILE A 159 -2.67 -0.02 -14.29
N MET A 160 -3.02 -0.67 -13.18
CA MET A 160 -3.27 -0.01 -11.90
C MET A 160 -2.01 0.70 -11.37
N GLY A 161 -0.85 0.04 -11.43
CA GLY A 161 0.42 0.61 -11.04
C GLY A 161 0.82 1.81 -11.92
N SER A 162 0.58 1.73 -13.23
CA SER A 162 0.80 2.85 -14.16
C SER A 162 -0.08 4.04 -13.83
N VAL A 163 -1.37 3.83 -13.54
CA VAL A 163 -2.28 4.92 -13.13
C VAL A 163 -1.81 5.55 -11.83
N TYR A 164 -1.49 4.75 -10.82
CA TYR A 164 -1.02 5.28 -9.54
C TYR A 164 0.29 6.07 -9.71
N SER A 165 1.26 5.51 -10.44
CA SER A 165 2.55 6.16 -10.70
C SER A 165 2.38 7.48 -11.47
N ARG A 166 1.46 7.54 -12.42
CA ARG A 166 1.17 8.76 -13.18
C ARG A 166 0.48 9.83 -12.35
N HIS A 167 -0.63 9.48 -11.70
CA HIS A 167 -1.52 10.46 -11.08
C HIS A 167 -1.12 10.82 -9.65
N VAL A 168 -0.49 9.90 -8.91
CA VAL A 168 -0.09 10.13 -7.51
C VAL A 168 1.40 10.45 -7.40
N LEU A 169 2.27 9.72 -8.12
CA LEU A 169 3.72 9.98 -8.08
C LEU A 169 4.21 11.00 -9.11
N GLY A 170 3.36 11.40 -10.06
CA GLY A 170 3.65 12.47 -11.03
C GLY A 170 4.49 12.04 -12.23
N TYR A 171 4.64 10.74 -12.49
CA TYR A 171 5.37 10.26 -13.66
C TYR A 171 4.48 10.24 -14.91
N ASN A 172 4.64 11.22 -15.81
CA ASN A 172 3.75 11.37 -16.99
C ASN A 172 3.58 10.08 -17.83
N ASN A 173 4.66 9.35 -18.10
CA ASN A 173 4.66 8.11 -18.87
C ASN A 173 5.45 7.01 -18.14
N PRO A 174 4.91 6.45 -17.04
CA PRO A 174 5.68 5.61 -16.14
C PRO A 174 6.07 4.31 -16.83
N SER A 175 7.35 3.98 -16.76
CA SER A 175 7.86 2.77 -17.36
C SER A 175 7.53 1.55 -16.49
N ILE A 176 7.19 0.45 -17.15
CA ILE A 176 6.73 -0.79 -16.50
C ILE A 176 7.72 -1.91 -16.77
N GLY A 177 8.19 -2.56 -15.72
CA GLY A 177 8.99 -3.78 -15.76
C GLY A 177 8.21 -4.97 -15.21
N LEU A 178 8.41 -6.13 -15.79
CA LEU A 178 7.89 -7.41 -15.29
C LEU A 178 9.00 -8.14 -14.53
N MET A 179 8.80 -8.47 -13.25
CA MET A 179 9.80 -9.24 -12.51
C MET A 179 10.04 -10.59 -13.15
N SER A 180 11.32 -10.88 -13.39
CA SER A 180 11.77 -12.14 -13.96
C SER A 180 13.13 -12.54 -13.38
N ILE A 181 13.59 -13.73 -13.79
CA ILE A 181 14.89 -14.30 -13.44
C ILE A 181 15.99 -13.94 -14.47
N GLY A 182 15.67 -13.07 -15.43
CA GLY A 182 16.57 -12.64 -16.49
C GLY A 182 15.91 -11.56 -17.36
N GLY A 183 16.70 -10.65 -17.92
CA GLY A 183 16.22 -9.54 -18.74
C GLY A 183 15.69 -9.93 -20.14
N GLU A 184 15.95 -11.14 -20.63
CA GLU A 184 15.52 -11.54 -21.98
C GLU A 184 14.01 -11.89 -22.03
N ASP A 185 13.35 -11.59 -23.15
CA ASP A 185 11.91 -11.82 -23.41
C ASP A 185 11.42 -13.24 -23.10
N VAL A 186 12.30 -14.24 -23.19
CA VAL A 186 11.98 -15.67 -23.02
C VAL A 186 12.19 -16.19 -21.59
N LYS A 187 12.70 -15.36 -20.67
CA LYS A 187 12.99 -15.77 -19.29
C LYS A 187 11.77 -15.66 -18.39
N GLY A 188 11.79 -16.44 -17.32
CA GLY A 188 10.72 -16.53 -16.34
C GLY A 188 9.90 -17.80 -16.47
N THR A 189 8.85 -17.86 -15.65
CA THR A 189 7.90 -18.97 -15.65
C THR A 189 6.95 -18.88 -16.83
N ASP A 190 6.10 -19.88 -17.05
CA ASP A 190 5.07 -19.81 -18.07
C ASP A 190 4.08 -18.66 -17.81
N LEU A 191 3.78 -18.36 -16.53
CA LEU A 191 3.04 -17.16 -16.13
C LEU A 191 3.76 -15.90 -16.62
N THR A 192 5.06 -15.74 -16.30
CA THR A 192 5.85 -14.56 -16.71
C THR A 192 5.84 -14.39 -18.23
N LYS A 193 6.03 -15.47 -19.00
CA LYS A 193 6.05 -15.41 -20.46
C LYS A 193 4.71 -15.01 -21.07
N GLU A 194 3.59 -15.50 -20.53
CA GLU A 194 2.27 -15.09 -21.00
C GLU A 194 1.99 -13.62 -20.68
N VAL A 195 2.28 -13.19 -19.45
CA VAL A 195 2.16 -11.78 -19.03
C VAL A 195 3.01 -10.87 -19.91
N PHE A 196 4.25 -11.28 -20.22
CA PHE A 196 5.14 -10.53 -21.11
C PHE A 196 4.48 -10.27 -22.48
N LYS A 197 3.88 -11.30 -23.09
CA LYS A 197 3.16 -11.15 -24.37
C LYS A 197 1.98 -10.18 -24.24
N MET A 198 1.24 -10.24 -23.14
CA MET A 198 0.09 -9.36 -22.89
C MET A 198 0.51 -7.91 -22.69
N LEU A 199 1.53 -7.65 -21.86
CA LEU A 199 2.06 -6.30 -21.62
C LEU A 199 2.67 -5.70 -22.89
N LYS A 200 3.40 -6.49 -23.69
CA LYS A 200 3.98 -6.05 -24.97
C LYS A 200 2.94 -5.66 -26.02
N ARG A 201 1.72 -6.20 -25.93
CA ARG A 201 0.58 -5.85 -26.81
C ARG A 201 -0.28 -4.71 -26.26
N SER A 202 -0.08 -4.33 -25.00
CA SER A 202 -0.81 -3.23 -24.37
C SER A 202 -0.30 -1.87 -24.83
N SER A 203 -1.04 -0.81 -24.50
CA SER A 203 -0.61 0.58 -24.70
C SER A 203 0.30 1.11 -23.59
N LEU A 204 0.70 0.27 -22.63
CA LEU A 204 1.55 0.67 -21.51
C LEU A 204 3.01 0.85 -21.96
N ASN A 205 3.76 1.70 -21.25
CA ASN A 205 5.20 1.89 -21.48
C ASN A 205 6.01 0.71 -20.91
N PHE A 206 5.84 -0.47 -21.51
CA PHE A 206 6.46 -1.70 -21.07
C PHE A 206 7.91 -1.81 -21.55
N ARG A 207 8.87 -1.82 -20.61
CA ARG A 207 10.31 -1.94 -20.91
C ARG A 207 10.78 -3.37 -21.09
N GLY A 208 10.00 -4.34 -20.63
CA GLY A 208 10.36 -5.76 -20.66
C GLY A 208 10.55 -6.35 -19.28
N ASN A 209 11.33 -7.43 -19.21
CA ASN A 209 11.67 -8.08 -17.97
C ASN A 209 12.68 -7.26 -17.16
N VAL A 210 12.55 -7.29 -15.84
CA VAL A 210 13.49 -6.68 -14.88
C VAL A 210 13.91 -7.71 -13.84
N GLU A 211 15.17 -7.65 -13.43
CA GLU A 211 15.74 -8.51 -12.40
C GLU A 211 15.84 -7.78 -11.04
N GLY A 212 16.16 -8.54 -9.98
CA GLY A 212 16.26 -7.97 -8.63
C GLY A 212 17.29 -6.84 -8.50
N HIS A 213 18.35 -6.84 -9.32
CA HIS A 213 19.36 -5.77 -9.31
C HIS A 213 18.87 -4.50 -10.02
N ASP A 214 18.01 -4.63 -11.04
CA ASP A 214 17.43 -3.49 -11.78
C ASP A 214 16.53 -2.62 -10.91
N LEU A 215 15.90 -3.22 -9.88
CA LEU A 215 15.05 -2.51 -8.92
C LEU A 215 15.70 -1.28 -8.29
N PHE A 216 17.03 -1.30 -8.14
CA PHE A 216 17.78 -0.20 -7.52
C PHE A 216 18.83 0.40 -8.45
N ALA A 217 19.42 -0.36 -9.36
CA ALA A 217 20.44 0.12 -10.29
C ALA A 217 19.86 0.84 -11.52
N HIS A 218 18.77 0.31 -12.07
CA HIS A 218 18.14 0.81 -13.30
C HIS A 218 16.61 0.81 -13.16
N PRO A 219 16.09 1.52 -12.15
CA PRO A 219 14.71 1.36 -11.73
C PRO A 219 13.74 1.82 -12.81
N VAL A 220 12.68 1.03 -12.98
CA VAL A 220 11.45 1.42 -13.67
C VAL A 220 10.51 2.10 -12.67
N GLU A 221 9.43 2.74 -13.13
CA GLU A 221 8.47 3.38 -12.22
C GLU A 221 7.40 2.42 -11.69
N VAL A 222 7.15 1.30 -12.38
CA VAL A 222 6.20 0.27 -11.97
C VAL A 222 6.82 -1.11 -12.19
N VAL A 223 6.85 -1.93 -11.15
CA VAL A 223 7.35 -3.29 -11.15
C VAL A 223 6.18 -4.24 -10.90
N VAL A 224 5.89 -5.07 -11.90
CA VAL A 224 4.78 -6.03 -11.87
C VAL A 224 5.28 -7.42 -11.45
N CYS A 225 4.60 -8.04 -10.50
CA CYS A 225 4.84 -9.41 -10.04
C CYS A 225 3.57 -10.03 -9.42
N ASP A 226 3.60 -11.34 -9.18
CA ASP A 226 2.61 -11.97 -8.31
C ASP A 226 2.85 -11.63 -6.83
N GLY A 227 1.81 -11.77 -6.01
CA GLY A 227 1.87 -11.35 -4.60
C GLY A 227 2.84 -12.17 -3.74
N PHE A 228 3.19 -13.40 -4.14
CA PHE A 228 4.20 -14.16 -3.42
C PHE A 228 5.59 -13.54 -3.65
N VAL A 229 5.97 -13.34 -4.91
CA VAL A 229 7.25 -12.72 -5.27
C VAL A 229 7.35 -11.30 -4.71
N GLY A 230 6.32 -10.47 -4.89
CA GLY A 230 6.33 -9.09 -4.42
C GLY A 230 6.44 -8.96 -2.91
N ASN A 231 5.74 -9.81 -2.14
CA ASN A 231 5.85 -9.81 -0.68
C ASN A 231 7.25 -10.25 -0.22
N VAL A 232 7.86 -11.25 -0.87
CA VAL A 232 9.24 -11.67 -0.58
C VAL A 232 10.23 -10.55 -0.85
N ILE A 233 10.11 -9.86 -1.99
CA ILE A 233 10.95 -8.70 -2.33
C ILE A 233 10.80 -7.60 -1.28
N LEU A 234 9.56 -7.16 -0.99
CA LEU A 234 9.28 -6.10 -0.03
C LEU A 234 9.89 -6.41 1.35
N LYS A 235 9.61 -7.60 1.90
CA LYS A 235 10.10 -7.99 3.23
C LYS A 235 11.61 -8.14 3.28
N THR A 236 12.23 -8.55 2.18
CA THR A 236 13.69 -8.62 2.06
C THR A 236 14.30 -7.22 2.07
N CYS A 237 13.76 -6.28 1.30
CA CYS A 237 14.21 -4.90 1.26
C CYS A 237 14.11 -4.23 2.65
N GLU A 238 12.97 -4.37 3.33
CA GLU A 238 12.76 -3.87 4.70
C GLU A 238 13.79 -4.46 5.67
N SER A 239 13.94 -5.78 5.66
CA SER A 239 14.82 -6.49 6.61
C SER A 239 16.30 -6.17 6.39
N VAL A 240 16.74 -6.05 5.13
CA VAL A 240 18.11 -5.68 4.79
C VAL A 240 18.39 -4.23 5.18
N GLY A 241 17.45 -3.31 4.93
CA GLY A 241 17.57 -1.91 5.36
C GLY A 241 17.79 -1.80 6.87
N ASP A 242 16.95 -2.46 7.66
CA ASP A 242 17.07 -2.52 9.11
C ASP A 242 18.39 -3.14 9.58
N ALA A 243 18.83 -4.22 8.94
CA ALA A 243 20.07 -4.90 9.27
C ALA A 243 21.28 -3.99 9.05
N ILE A 244 21.35 -3.29 7.91
CA ILE A 244 22.44 -2.36 7.58
C ILE A 244 22.56 -1.26 8.64
N PHE A 245 21.45 -0.64 9.05
CA PHE A 245 21.50 0.39 10.10
C PHE A 245 21.92 -0.16 11.47
N LYS A 246 21.51 -1.39 11.82
CA LYS A 246 21.95 -2.05 13.05
C LYS A 246 23.45 -2.33 13.02
N TRP A 247 23.98 -2.85 11.91
CA TRP A 247 25.41 -3.11 11.72
C TRP A 247 26.23 -1.82 11.77
N LEU A 248 25.81 -0.77 11.06
CA LEU A 248 26.46 0.53 11.09
C LEU A 248 26.50 1.11 12.51
N LYS A 249 25.37 1.10 13.23
CA LYS A 249 25.31 1.58 14.61
C LYS A 249 26.27 0.80 15.51
N HIS A 250 26.29 -0.53 15.37
CA HIS A 250 27.20 -1.39 16.13
C HIS A 250 28.67 -1.02 15.87
N GLU A 251 29.10 -0.95 14.61
CA GLU A 251 30.48 -0.63 14.26
C GLU A 251 30.91 0.78 14.68
N LEU A 252 30.03 1.78 14.51
CA LEU A 252 30.32 3.17 14.83
C LEU A 252 30.42 3.43 16.34
N THR A 253 29.78 2.61 17.16
CA THR A 253 29.80 2.74 18.63
C THR A 253 30.99 2.04 19.30
N LYS A 254 31.84 1.32 18.55
CA LYS A 254 32.94 0.51 19.14
C LYS A 254 34.03 1.33 19.85
N ASN A 255 34.25 2.59 19.49
CA ASN A 255 35.22 3.44 20.17
C ASN A 255 34.91 4.94 19.99
N LYS A 256 35.55 5.78 20.83
CA LYS A 256 35.31 7.23 20.86
C LYS A 256 35.63 7.93 19.54
N LEU A 257 36.64 7.47 18.80
CA LEU A 257 37.00 8.07 17.49
C LEU A 257 35.91 7.83 16.45
N ARG A 258 35.39 6.60 16.36
CA ARG A 258 34.27 6.26 15.47
C ARG A 258 32.98 6.99 15.87
N MET A 259 32.73 7.14 17.16
CA MET A 259 31.59 7.93 17.66
C MET A 259 31.69 9.40 17.26
N ALA A 260 32.89 10.00 17.33
CA ALA A 260 33.12 11.37 16.86
C ALA A 260 32.88 11.49 15.35
N GLY A 261 33.37 10.53 14.56
CA GLY A 261 33.07 10.48 13.12
C GLY A 261 31.57 10.34 12.82
N ALA A 262 30.86 9.50 13.57
CA ALA A 262 29.41 9.33 13.44
C ALA A 262 28.63 10.61 13.79
N PHE A 263 29.10 11.35 14.80
CA PHE A 263 28.52 12.63 15.17
C PHE A 263 28.67 13.68 14.06
N LEU A 264 29.85 13.75 13.42
CA LEU A 264 30.07 14.65 12.29
C LEU A 264 29.20 14.28 11.07
N ALA A 265 28.97 12.99 10.84
CA ALA A 265 28.14 12.49 9.74
C ALA A 265 26.65 12.31 10.09
N GLN A 266 26.20 12.76 11.26
CA GLN A 266 24.87 12.44 11.77
C GLN A 266 23.73 12.89 10.85
N GLU A 267 23.86 14.03 10.18
CA GLU A 267 22.84 14.56 9.27
C GLU A 267 22.75 13.72 8.00
N ALA A 268 23.87 13.20 7.49
CA ALA A 268 23.87 12.26 6.38
C ALA A 268 23.18 10.95 6.76
N PHE A 269 23.45 10.41 7.96
CA PHE A 269 22.77 9.21 8.45
C PHE A 269 21.26 9.42 8.63
N LYS A 270 20.85 10.59 9.15
CA LYS A 270 19.43 10.95 9.27
C LYS A 270 18.77 11.04 7.89
N ALA A 271 19.43 11.66 6.91
CA ALA A 271 18.91 11.78 5.55
C ALA A 271 18.72 10.40 4.88
N ILE A 272 19.72 9.52 4.97
CA ILE A 272 19.62 8.15 4.43
C ILE A 272 18.53 7.36 5.16
N LYS A 273 18.49 7.45 6.50
CA LYS A 273 17.46 6.77 7.29
C LYS A 273 16.07 7.24 6.88
N LYS A 274 15.86 8.54 6.70
CA LYS A 274 14.59 9.09 6.23
C LYS A 274 14.23 8.54 4.85
N ARG A 275 15.19 8.46 3.92
CA ARG A 275 14.95 7.95 2.57
C ARG A 275 14.53 6.48 2.55
N VAL A 276 15.10 5.63 3.41
CA VAL A 276 14.85 4.18 3.45
C VAL A 276 13.69 3.81 4.37
N ASN A 277 13.24 4.72 5.24
CA ASN A 277 12.20 4.44 6.22
C ASN A 277 10.83 4.32 5.56
N TYR A 278 10.24 3.12 5.62
CA TYR A 278 8.87 2.85 5.14
C TYR A 278 7.84 3.79 5.78
N GLU A 279 8.06 4.20 7.03
CA GLU A 279 7.14 5.07 7.77
C GLU A 279 6.95 6.43 7.09
N GLU A 280 7.93 6.92 6.33
CA GLU A 280 7.87 8.21 5.62
C GLU A 280 6.96 8.15 4.39
N TYR A 281 6.94 7.00 3.69
CA TYR A 281 6.05 6.78 2.55
C TYR A 281 4.63 6.44 3.00
N GLY A 282 4.48 5.89 4.21
CA GLY A 282 3.21 5.63 4.86
C GLY A 282 2.72 4.21 4.64
N GLY A 283 1.43 4.04 4.32
CA GLY A 283 0.83 2.74 4.04
C GLY A 283 0.76 2.45 2.53
N SER A 284 0.62 1.18 2.19
CA SER A 284 0.50 0.70 0.80
C SER A 284 -0.96 0.71 0.36
N PRO A 285 -1.32 1.40 -0.74
CA PRO A 285 -2.66 1.31 -1.31
C PRO A 285 -2.99 -0.09 -1.80
N LEU A 286 -4.19 -0.57 -1.49
CA LEU A 286 -4.79 -1.73 -2.12
C LEU A 286 -5.57 -1.25 -3.35
N LEU A 287 -4.94 -1.31 -4.52
CA LEU A 287 -5.53 -0.84 -5.77
C LEU A 287 -6.56 -1.83 -6.30
N GLY A 288 -7.62 -1.33 -6.93
CA GLY A 288 -8.61 -2.16 -7.61
C GLY A 288 -9.84 -2.56 -6.77
N VAL A 289 -9.95 -2.13 -5.52
CA VAL A 289 -11.19 -2.22 -4.73
C VAL A 289 -12.12 -1.04 -4.99
N ASN A 290 -13.44 -1.24 -4.86
CA ASN A 290 -14.44 -0.19 -5.04
C ASN A 290 -14.56 0.72 -3.79
N GLY A 291 -13.50 1.50 -3.59
CA GLY A 291 -13.24 2.38 -2.45
C GLY A 291 -11.73 2.57 -2.33
N ILE A 292 -11.25 3.32 -1.34
CA ILE A 292 -9.81 3.45 -1.09
C ILE A 292 -9.45 2.69 0.17
N CYS A 293 -8.44 1.82 0.08
CA CYS A 293 -7.92 1.08 1.22
C CYS A 293 -6.41 1.24 1.28
N ILE A 294 -5.91 1.71 2.43
CA ILE A 294 -4.49 1.82 2.71
C ILE A 294 -4.14 0.81 3.80
N ILE A 295 -3.16 -0.04 3.50
CA ILE A 295 -2.62 -1.05 4.41
C ILE A 295 -1.33 -0.53 4.99
N ALA A 296 -1.35 -0.19 6.28
CA ALA A 296 -0.15 0.17 7.02
C ALA A 296 0.52 -1.08 7.59
N HIS A 297 1.81 -0.98 7.91
CA HIS A 297 2.56 -2.10 8.49
C HIS A 297 2.06 -2.40 9.92
N GLY A 298 2.08 -3.67 10.37
CA GLY A 298 1.64 -4.06 11.72
C GLY A 298 2.36 -3.30 12.84
N ALA A 299 3.67 -3.11 12.67
CA ALA A 299 4.53 -2.35 13.57
C ALA A 299 4.48 -0.80 13.37
N SER A 300 3.45 -0.26 12.71
CA SER A 300 3.37 1.17 12.41
C SER A 300 3.41 2.04 13.65
N THR A 301 4.33 3.01 13.65
CA THR A 301 4.40 4.09 14.65
C THR A 301 3.31 5.14 14.41
N PRO A 302 3.05 6.05 15.37
CA PRO A 302 2.18 7.21 15.13
C PRO A 302 2.53 7.99 13.87
N LEU A 303 3.82 8.12 13.54
CA LEU A 303 4.27 8.79 12.31
C LEU A 303 3.85 8.00 11.06
N ALA A 304 4.03 6.69 11.06
CA ALA A 304 3.60 5.82 9.96
C ALA A 304 2.09 5.90 9.72
N ILE A 305 1.28 5.86 10.79
CA ILE A 305 -0.18 5.99 10.71
C ILE A 305 -0.59 7.37 10.20
N LYS A 306 0.07 8.43 10.68
CA LYS A 306 -0.13 9.80 10.17
C LYS A 306 0.08 9.83 8.65
N ASN A 307 1.18 9.26 8.17
CA ASN A 307 1.50 9.21 6.74
C ASN A 307 0.57 8.27 5.95
N ALA A 308 0.08 7.18 6.54
CA ALA A 308 -0.94 6.35 5.90
C ALA A 308 -2.27 7.10 5.69
N LEU A 309 -2.67 7.96 6.65
CA LEU A 309 -3.82 8.84 6.49
C LEU A 309 -3.59 9.92 5.41
N ARG A 310 -2.36 10.43 5.27
CA ARG A 310 -1.97 11.29 4.13
C ARG A 310 -2.18 10.58 2.80
N VAL A 311 -1.66 9.36 2.65
CA VAL A 311 -1.79 8.56 1.42
C VAL A 311 -3.26 8.28 1.10
N ALA A 312 -4.10 8.02 2.10
CA ALA A 312 -5.54 7.86 1.92
C ALA A 312 -6.18 9.16 1.38
N ALA A 313 -5.82 10.32 1.94
CA ALA A 313 -6.30 11.62 1.47
C ALA A 313 -5.86 11.92 0.03
N GLU A 314 -4.58 11.72 -0.28
CA GLU A 314 -4.03 11.92 -1.65
C GLU A 314 -4.70 10.99 -2.66
N SER A 315 -4.97 9.74 -2.29
CA SER A 315 -5.68 8.79 -3.16
C SER A 315 -7.11 9.23 -3.48
N ILE A 316 -7.78 9.88 -2.51
CA ILE A 316 -9.12 10.47 -2.71
C ILE A 316 -9.01 11.68 -3.65
N GLU A 317 -8.04 12.57 -3.41
CA GLU A 317 -7.83 13.78 -4.18
C GLU A 317 -7.53 13.48 -5.66
N GLN A 318 -6.63 12.52 -5.90
CA GLN A 318 -6.16 12.17 -7.24
C GLN A 318 -7.11 11.24 -8.02
N GLN A 319 -8.29 10.91 -7.47
CA GLN A 319 -9.32 10.12 -8.16
C GLN A 319 -8.77 8.84 -8.82
N VAL A 320 -7.93 8.10 -8.07
CA VAL A 320 -7.20 6.93 -8.61
C VAL A 320 -8.13 5.89 -9.21
N ASN A 321 -9.25 5.58 -8.55
CA ASN A 321 -10.19 4.55 -9.00
C ASN A 321 -10.88 4.90 -10.34
N PRO A 322 -11.45 6.11 -10.53
CA PRO A 322 -11.93 6.54 -11.85
C PRO A 322 -10.91 6.36 -12.97
N HIS A 323 -9.65 6.77 -12.76
CA HIS A 323 -8.60 6.61 -13.77
C HIS A 323 -8.26 5.14 -14.05
N ILE A 324 -8.28 4.26 -13.04
CA ILE A 324 -8.12 2.81 -13.24
C ILE A 324 -9.24 2.26 -14.13
N ILE A 325 -10.50 2.60 -13.84
CA ILE A 325 -11.65 2.13 -14.62
C ILE A 325 -11.53 2.57 -16.08
N GLU A 326 -11.13 3.81 -16.33
CA GLU A 326 -10.96 4.35 -17.67
C GLU A 326 -9.88 3.59 -18.46
N GLU A 327 -8.69 3.41 -17.89
CA GLU A 327 -7.59 2.73 -18.58
C GLU A 327 -7.87 1.23 -18.82
N VAL A 328 -8.54 0.56 -17.89
CA VAL A 328 -8.98 -0.83 -18.08
C VAL A 328 -10.03 -0.92 -19.20
N SER A 329 -10.98 0.01 -19.23
CA SER A 329 -12.01 0.06 -20.28
C SER A 329 -11.37 0.29 -21.65
N ARG A 330 -10.44 1.24 -21.74
CA ARG A 330 -9.67 1.53 -22.96
C ARG A 330 -8.89 0.29 -23.44
N TYR A 331 -8.24 -0.42 -22.53
CA TYR A 331 -7.55 -1.67 -22.88
C TYR A 331 -8.52 -2.70 -23.46
N ASN A 332 -9.66 -2.93 -22.79
CA ASN A 332 -10.66 -3.91 -23.25
C ASN A 332 -11.25 -3.56 -24.61
N GLU A 333 -11.49 -2.28 -24.90
CA GLU A 333 -11.96 -1.81 -26.22
C GLU A 333 -10.93 -2.08 -27.31
N THR A 334 -9.63 -1.87 -27.04
CA THR A 334 -8.57 -2.16 -28.03
C THR A 334 -8.34 -3.64 -28.30
N GLN A 335 -8.72 -4.52 -27.35
CA GLN A 335 -8.61 -5.97 -27.49
C GLN A 335 -9.90 -6.64 -27.97
N ALA A 336 -11.03 -5.92 -27.98
CA ALA A 336 -12.28 -6.44 -28.49
C ALA A 336 -12.09 -6.82 -29.98
N PRO A 337 -12.43 -8.07 -30.39
CA PRO A 337 -12.33 -8.45 -31.79
C PRO A 337 -13.20 -7.51 -32.64
N LEU A 338 -12.65 -7.07 -33.78
CA LEU A 338 -13.34 -6.29 -34.83
C LEU A 338 -14.59 -6.98 -35.43
N GLU A 339 -15.01 -8.15 -34.91
CA GLU A 339 -16.09 -8.97 -35.45
C GLU A 339 -17.51 -8.44 -35.18
N THR A 340 -17.67 -7.38 -34.37
CA THR A 340 -19.02 -6.82 -34.10
C THR A 340 -19.42 -5.69 -35.05
N ALA A 341 -18.55 -5.29 -36.00
CA ALA A 341 -18.84 -4.22 -36.96
C ALA A 341 -19.44 -4.69 -38.30
N VAL A 342 -19.69 -6.00 -38.47
CA VAL A 342 -20.35 -6.56 -39.65
C VAL A 342 -21.41 -7.58 -39.23
N ARG A 343 -22.56 -7.10 -38.72
CA ARG A 343 -23.84 -7.82 -38.78
C ARG A 343 -24.99 -6.86 -38.99
#